data_AF-A0A3C1N770-F1
#
_entry.id   AF-A0A3C1N770-F1
#
_cell.length_a   1.000
_cell.length_b   1.000
_cell.length_c   1.000
_cell.angle_alpha   90.00
_cell.angle_beta   90.00
_cell.angle_gamma   90.00
#
_symmetry.space_group_name_H-M   'P 1'
#
loop_
_entity.id
_entity.type
_entity.pdbx_description
1 polymer ?
#
loop_
_entity_poly.entity_id
_entity_poly.type
_entity_poly.pdbx_seq_one_letter_code
_entity_poly.pdbx_strand_id
1 'polypeptide(L)' 'IYMVHGSEANHSPQSRRGMTLRYFPTTSVFDRALATERALAGNFLDHKDRSLFLMRGVDRSGKNDFRLRW' A
#
# COMPACT_ATOMS: atom_id res chain seq x y z
N ILE A 1 -5.52 7.48 -5.36
CA ILE A 1 -6.62 7.83 -4.42
C ILE A 1 -7.27 9.07 -5.01
N TYR A 2 -8.54 9.02 -5.37
CA TYR A 2 -9.25 10.13 -6.03
C TYR A 2 -10.14 10.93 -5.06
N MET A 3 -9.95 10.73 -3.76
CA MET A 3 -10.71 11.40 -2.72
C MET A 3 -9.83 12.44 -2.04
N VAL A 4 -10.25 13.70 -2.10
CA VAL A 4 -9.71 14.75 -1.23
C VAL A 4 -10.19 14.45 0.19
N HIS A 5 -9.25 14.31 1.11
CA HIS A 5 -9.56 14.01 2.51
C HIS A 5 -8.56 14.71 3.43
N GLY A 6 -9.01 15.00 4.64
CA GLY A 6 -8.23 15.60 5.71
C GLY A 6 -8.78 15.16 7.07
N SER A 7 -8.18 15.64 8.15
CA SER A 7 -8.65 15.37 9.50
C SER A 7 -8.62 16.65 10.32
N GLU A 8 -9.69 16.90 11.08
CA GLU A 8 -9.76 18.03 12.01
C GLU A 8 -8.68 17.95 13.10
N ALA A 9 -8.30 19.13 13.61
CA ALA A 9 -7.36 19.27 14.71
C ALA A 9 -7.87 18.54 15.96
N ASN A 10 -6.96 17.86 16.66
CA ASN A 10 -7.29 17.21 17.93
C ASN A 10 -7.06 18.19 19.08
N HIS A 11 -8.14 18.69 19.67
CA HIS A 11 -8.10 19.60 20.82
C HIS A 11 -8.12 18.89 22.18
N SER A 12 -8.24 17.56 22.20
CA SER A 12 -8.28 16.79 23.44
C SER A 12 -6.87 16.38 23.90
N PRO A 13 -6.67 16.09 25.20
CA PRO A 13 -5.41 15.51 25.69
C PRO A 13 -5.23 14.03 25.28
N GLN A 14 -6.20 13.42 24.58
CA GLN A 14 -6.20 12.00 24.24
C GLN A 14 -5.60 11.75 22.85
N SER A 15 -4.74 10.73 22.72
CA SER A 15 -4.12 10.37 21.45
C SER A 15 -5.12 9.76 20.47
N ARG A 16 -5.23 10.33 19.26
CA ARG A 16 -5.97 9.74 18.13
C ARG A 16 -5.02 8.92 17.27
N ARG A 17 -5.28 7.61 17.12
CA ARG A 17 -4.47 6.69 16.30
C ARG A 17 -5.33 6.11 15.20
N GLY A 18 -4.79 6.05 13.98
CA GLY A 18 -5.43 5.44 12.83
C GLY A 18 -4.55 4.34 12.25
N MET A 19 -5.17 3.25 11.83
CA MET A 19 -4.52 2.20 11.05
C MET A 19 -5.10 2.23 9.64
N THR A 20 -4.22 2.23 8.64
CA THR A 20 -4.65 2.21 7.23
C THR A 20 -4.21 0.92 6.56
N LEU A 21 -5.14 0.30 5.84
CA LEU A 21 -4.89 -0.85 4.98
C LEU A 21 -5.31 -0.47 3.57
N ARG A 22 -4.44 -0.72 2.59
CA ARG A 22 -4.70 -0.41 1.19
C ARG A 22 -4.89 -1.71 0.42
N TYR A 23 -6.01 -1.81 -0.27
CA TYR A 23 -6.38 -2.98 -1.06
C TYR A 23 -6.42 -2.61 -2.54
N PHE A 24 -6.16 -3.58 -3.40
CA PHE A 24 -6.35 -3.51 -4.83
C PHE A 24 -6.91 -4.85 -5.31
N PRO A 25 -7.71 -4.90 -6.39
CA PRO A 25 -8.26 -6.15 -6.90
C PRO A 25 -7.16 -7.04 -7.47
N THR A 26 -7.33 -8.36 -7.43
CA THR A 26 -6.32 -9.31 -7.94
C THR A 26 -6.16 -9.31 -9.45
N THR A 27 -6.94 -8.52 -10.18
CA THR A 27 -6.71 -8.21 -11.60
C THR A 27 -5.63 -7.15 -11.80
N SER A 28 -5.28 -6.38 -10.76
CA SER A 28 -4.16 -5.42 -10.78
C SER A 28 -2.87 -6.09 -10.31
N VAL A 29 -1.73 -5.57 -10.76
CA VAL A 29 -0.40 -6.11 -10.45
C VAL A 29 0.40 -5.08 -9.65
N PHE A 30 1.00 -5.52 -8.54
CA PHE A 30 1.98 -4.71 -7.83
C PHE A 30 3.37 -4.87 -8.48
N ASP A 31 3.72 -3.92 -9.33
CA ASP A 31 5.00 -3.87 -10.03
C ASP A 31 6.11 -3.31 -9.12
N ARG A 32 7.09 -4.16 -8.82
CA ARG A 32 8.20 -3.86 -7.91
C ARG A 32 9.30 -3.06 -8.57
N ALA A 33 9.49 -3.19 -9.88
CA ALA A 33 10.44 -2.36 -10.63
C ALA A 33 9.90 -0.93 -10.68
N LEU A 34 8.61 -0.77 -10.98
CA LEU A 34 7.94 0.53 -10.95
C LEU A 34 7.96 1.15 -9.55
N ALA A 35 7.81 0.36 -8.49
CA ALA A 35 7.93 0.86 -7.12
C ALA A 35 9.32 1.46 -6.85
N THR A 36 10.38 0.81 -7.32
CA THR A 36 11.76 1.28 -7.18
C THR A 36 11.97 2.58 -7.97
N GLU A 37 11.52 2.61 -9.23
CA GLU A 37 11.62 3.79 -10.11
C GLU A 37 10.92 5.01 -9.48
N ARG A 38 9.70 4.81 -8.95
CA ARG A 38 8.93 5.88 -8.30
C ARG A 38 9.56 6.37 -7.01
N ALA A 39 10.17 5.47 -6.23
CA ALA A 39 10.87 5.83 -5.01
C ALA A 39 12.09 6.72 -5.32
N LEU A 40 12.88 6.35 -6.33
CA LEU A 40 14.02 7.14 -6.80
C LEU A 40 13.59 8.50 -7.35
N ALA A 41 12.55 8.54 -8.18
CA ALA A 41 12.07 9.78 -8.81
C ALA A 41 11.46 10.77 -7.81
N GLY A 42 10.79 10.27 -6.77
CA GLY A 42 10.08 11.09 -5.78
C GLY A 42 10.81 11.30 -4.44
N ASN A 43 12.01 10.72 -4.29
CA ASN A 43 12.75 10.67 -3.02
C ASN A 43 11.90 10.09 -1.87
N PHE A 44 11.14 9.02 -2.16
CA PHE A 44 10.30 8.31 -1.21
C PHE A 44 10.95 6.99 -0.80
N LEU A 45 10.46 6.39 0.30
CA LEU A 45 10.86 5.03 0.69
C LEU A 45 10.46 4.02 -0.40
N ASP A 46 11.41 3.19 -0.83
CA ASP A 46 11.15 2.10 -1.76
C ASP A 46 10.24 1.04 -1.11
N HIS A 47 9.24 0.59 -1.87
CA HIS A 47 8.26 -0.39 -1.44
C HIS A 47 8.35 -1.71 -2.20
N LYS A 48 9.41 -1.93 -2.98
CA LYS A 48 9.61 -3.19 -3.73
C LYS A 48 9.54 -4.44 -2.83
N ASP A 49 10.05 -4.34 -1.60
CA ASP A 49 10.13 -5.47 -0.65
C ASP A 49 8.90 -5.58 0.26
N ARG A 50 7.84 -4.82 -0.01
CA ARG A 50 6.60 -4.87 0.77
C ARG A 50 5.89 -6.22 0.54
N SER A 51 5.58 -6.91 1.64
CA SER A 51 4.79 -8.15 1.63
C SER A 51 3.37 -7.87 1.17
N LEU A 52 2.87 -8.68 0.24
CA LEU A 52 1.47 -8.66 -0.20
C LEU A 52 0.74 -9.82 0.45
N PHE A 53 -0.50 -9.56 0.86
CA PHE A 53 -1.35 -10.58 1.44
C PHE A 53 -2.59 -10.78 0.57
N LEU A 54 -2.85 -12.02 0.15
CA LEU A 54 -4.09 -12.38 -0.52
C LEU A 54 -5.21 -12.46 0.52
N MET A 55 -6.06 -11.45 0.56
CA MET A 55 -7.08 -11.31 1.62
C MET A 55 -8.32 -12.15 1.36
N ARG A 56 -8.70 -12.33 0.10
CA ARG A 56 -9.84 -13.16 -0.31
C ARG A 56 -9.73 -13.56 -1.78
N GLY A 57 -10.26 -14.73 -2.11
CA GLY A 57 -10.41 -15.20 -3.50
C GLY A 57 -9.12 -15.78 -4.06
N VAL A 58 -8.89 -15.54 -5.35
CA VAL A 58 -7.73 -16.07 -6.10
C VAL A 58 -7.03 -14.95 -6.86
N ASP A 59 -5.73 -15.10 -7.11
CA ASP A 59 -4.99 -14.16 -7.95
C ASP A 59 -5.40 -14.31 -9.41
N ARG A 60 -6.21 -13.35 -9.91
CA ARG A 60 -6.70 -13.38 -11.30
C ARG A 60 -5.64 -12.91 -12.30
N SER A 61 -4.66 -12.11 -11.86
CA SER A 61 -3.56 -11.68 -12.71
C SER A 61 -2.54 -12.80 -12.95
N GLY A 62 -2.39 -13.71 -11.97
CA GLY A 62 -1.33 -14.71 -11.92
C GLY A 62 0.08 -14.14 -11.81
N LYS A 63 0.22 -12.83 -11.56
CA LYS A 63 1.50 -12.10 -11.61
C LYS A 63 1.90 -11.51 -10.27
N ASN A 64 1.01 -11.54 -9.26
CA ASN A 64 1.33 -10.98 -7.96
C ASN A 64 2.22 -11.93 -7.15
N ASP A 65 3.28 -11.39 -6.55
CA ASP A 65 4.16 -12.11 -5.64
C ASP A 65 3.71 -11.92 -4.18
N PHE A 66 3.22 -13.01 -3.58
CA PHE A 66 2.75 -13.09 -2.20
C PHE A 66 3.79 -13.66 -1.21
N ARG A 67 5.07 -13.76 -1.61
CA ARG A 67 6.13 -14.14 -0.66
C ARG A 67 6.18 -13.16 0.50
N LEU A 68 6.22 -13.70 1.71
CA LEU A 68 6.49 -12.93 2.91
C LEU A 68 7.96 -12.49 2.92
N ARG A 69 8.16 -11.24 3.26
CA ARG A 69 9.44 -10.53 3.34
C ARG A 69 9.50 -9.85 4.70
N TRP A 70 10.65 -9.96 5.34
CA TRP A 70 10.98 -9.46 6.68
C TRP A 70 12.30 -8.72 6.63
#